data_AF-N6YSL0-F1
#
_entry.id   AF-N6YSL0-F1
#
_cell.length_a   1.000
_cell.length_b   1.000
_cell.length_c   1.000
_cell.angle_alpha   90.00
_cell.angle_beta   90.00
_cell.angle_gamma   90.00
#
_symmetry.space_group_name_H-M   'P 1'
#
loop_
_entity.id
_entity.type
_entity.pdbx_description
1 polymer ?
#
loop_
_entity_poly.entity_id
_entity_poly.type
_entity_poly.pdbx_seq_one_letter_code
_entity_poly.pdbx_strand_id
1 'polypeptide(L)'
;MLLGLSLFYVGAVLILNGLWMLGRISDREISVINLFAGGLTLLVALKLAFGEGADQASIKAAALSLLFSFTYLWVAFNRLTGADGRGLGWFSLFVALTAVPVAIDTLSIASSLWDWWLGASWAAWSLLWLLFFLLLALRKPVARLTAAMAIGQGVLTGWLPGYMLLTGAIR
;
A
#
# COMPACT_ATOMS: atom_id res chain seq x y z
N MET A 1 -11.86 -3.21 -12.63
CA MET A 1 -10.75 -4.14 -12.96
C MET A 1 -9.37 -3.65 -12.55
N LEU A 2 -8.98 -2.39 -12.85
CA LEU A 2 -7.65 -1.87 -12.47
C LEU A 2 -7.41 -1.86 -10.95
N LEU A 3 -8.44 -1.55 -10.15
CA LEU A 3 -8.34 -1.64 -8.68
C LEU A 3 -8.04 -3.08 -8.21
N GLY A 4 -8.74 -4.08 -8.74
CA GLY A 4 -8.50 -5.49 -8.40
C GLY A 4 -7.09 -5.94 -8.75
N LEU A 5 -6.59 -5.52 -9.93
CA LEU A 5 -5.21 -5.75 -10.35
C LEU A 5 -4.21 -5.12 -9.37
N SER A 6 -4.40 -3.85 -9.01
CA SER A 6 -3.54 -3.16 -8.05
C SER A 6 -3.56 -3.82 -6.68
N LEU A 7 -4.74 -4.09 -6.12
CA LEU A 7 -4.88 -4.71 -4.79
C LEU A 7 -4.26 -6.10 -4.73
N PHE A 8 -4.40 -6.90 -5.79
CA PHE A 8 -3.80 -8.22 -5.85
C PHE A 8 -2.28 -8.19 -5.67
N TYR A 9 -1.59 -7.31 -6.42
CA TYR A 9 -0.14 -7.16 -6.30
C TYR A 9 0.29 -6.39 -5.05
N VAL A 10 -0.52 -5.44 -4.55
CA VAL A 10 -0.34 -4.80 -3.24
C VAL A 10 -0.35 -5.86 -2.12
N GLY A 11 -1.27 -6.82 -2.20
CA GLY A 11 -1.32 -7.94 -1.26
C GLY A 11 -0.03 -8.75 -1.26
N ALA A 12 0.43 -9.15 -2.45
CA ALA A 12 1.67 -9.91 -2.61
C ALA A 12 2.88 -9.15 -2.06
N VAL A 13 3.05 -7.88 -2.40
CA VAL A 13 4.21 -7.07 -1.96
C VAL A 13 4.18 -6.80 -0.45
N LEU A 14 3.01 -6.62 0.17
CA LEU A 14 2.90 -6.45 1.63
C LEU A 14 3.26 -7.74 2.38
N ILE A 15 2.76 -8.89 1.91
CA ILE A 15 3.10 -10.20 2.50
C ILE A 15 4.60 -10.45 2.41
N LEU A 16 5.19 -10.24 1.23
CA LEU A 16 6.61 -10.49 1.01
C LEU A 16 7.50 -9.51 1.77
N ASN A 17 7.12 -8.23 1.88
CA ASN A 17 7.86 -7.29 2.73
C ASN A 17 7.79 -7.68 4.21
N GLY A 18 6.63 -8.15 4.70
CA GLY A 18 6.53 -8.65 6.07
C GLY A 18 7.40 -9.89 6.31
N LEU A 19 7.42 -10.85 5.38
CA LEU A 19 8.31 -12.01 5.45
C LEU A 19 9.80 -11.62 5.41
N TRP A 20 10.15 -10.67 4.56
CA TRP A 20 11.49 -10.08 4.49
C TRP A 20 11.90 -9.43 5.83
N MET A 21 11.02 -8.63 6.43
CA MET A 21 11.25 -8.02 7.76
C MET A 21 11.42 -9.05 8.88
N LEU A 22 10.89 -10.26 8.72
CA LEU A 22 11.09 -11.40 9.63
C LEU A 22 12.34 -12.23 9.28
N GLY A 23 13.16 -11.78 8.33
CA GLY A 23 14.41 -12.45 7.92
C GLY A 23 14.17 -13.71 7.08
N ARG A 24 13.00 -13.86 6.44
CA ARG A 24 12.67 -15.03 5.61
C ARG A 24 13.05 -14.88 4.13
N ILE A 25 13.39 -13.67 3.71
CA ILE A 25 13.79 -13.31 2.34
C ILE A 25 15.03 -12.43 2.44
N SER A 26 15.95 -12.50 1.47
CA SER A 26 17.14 -11.65 1.46
C SER A 26 16.87 -10.24 0.93
N ASP A 27 17.71 -9.27 1.31
CA ASP A 27 17.59 -7.86 0.90
C ASP A 27 17.67 -7.64 -0.61
N ARG A 28 18.41 -8.49 -1.34
CA ARG A 28 18.56 -8.35 -2.80
C ARG A 28 17.30 -8.81 -3.53
N GLU A 29 16.61 -9.82 -3.01
CA GLU A 29 15.43 -10.41 -3.63
C GLU A 29 14.17 -9.57 -3.39
N ILE A 30 14.04 -8.93 -2.22
CA ILE A 30 12.83 -8.15 -1.90
C ILE A 30 12.64 -6.93 -2.80
N SER A 31 13.72 -6.42 -3.40
CA SER A 31 13.67 -5.31 -4.36
C SER A 31 12.84 -5.65 -5.59
N VAL A 32 12.84 -6.91 -6.02
CA VAL A 32 12.20 -7.36 -7.26
C VAL A 32 10.68 -7.17 -7.19
N ILE A 33 10.04 -7.69 -6.14
CA ILE A 33 8.59 -7.54 -5.99
C ILE A 33 8.18 -6.08 -5.76
N ASN A 34 8.99 -5.31 -5.03
CA ASN A 34 8.72 -3.90 -4.78
C ASN A 34 8.78 -3.06 -6.07
N LEU A 35 9.72 -3.36 -6.98
CA LEU A 35 9.78 -2.75 -8.30
C LEU A 35 8.57 -3.13 -9.16
N PHE A 36 8.21 -4.41 -9.21
CA PHE A 36 7.08 -4.86 -10.04
C PHE A 36 5.74 -4.35 -9.53
N ALA A 37 5.45 -4.51 -8.24
CA ALA A 37 4.20 -4.02 -7.66
C ALA A 37 4.13 -2.49 -7.74
N GLY A 38 5.19 -1.79 -7.32
CA GLY A 38 5.24 -0.33 -7.37
C GLY A 38 5.17 0.23 -8.80
N GLY A 39 5.85 -0.41 -9.75
CA GLY A 39 5.81 -0.03 -11.16
C GLY A 39 4.44 -0.27 -11.80
N LEU A 40 3.82 -1.42 -11.52
CA LEU A 40 2.47 -1.73 -12.01
C LEU A 40 1.45 -0.73 -11.48
N THR A 41 1.43 -0.49 -10.16
CA THR A 41 0.47 0.44 -9.55
C THR A 41 0.75 1.89 -9.96
N LEU A 42 2.02 2.25 -10.21
CA LEU A 42 2.38 3.53 -10.81
C LEU A 42 1.76 3.70 -12.19
N LEU A 43 1.90 2.71 -13.09
CA LEU A 43 1.30 2.77 -14.43
C LEU A 43 -0.24 2.90 -14.36
N VAL A 44 -0.87 2.16 -13.45
CA VAL A 44 -2.32 2.28 -13.21
C VAL A 44 -2.68 3.70 -12.75
N ALA A 45 -1.94 4.25 -11.78
CA ALA A 45 -2.20 5.59 -11.27
C ALA A 45 -1.96 6.68 -12.34
N LEU A 46 -0.91 6.56 -13.16
CA LEU A 46 -0.65 7.49 -14.27
C LEU A 46 -1.77 7.44 -15.31
N LYS A 47 -2.30 6.26 -15.62
CA LYS A 47 -3.48 6.13 -16.49
C LYS A 47 -4.71 6.82 -15.89
N LEU A 48 -4.92 6.71 -14.59
CA LEU A 48 -6.04 7.39 -13.91
C LEU A 48 -5.87 8.92 -13.87
N ALA A 49 -4.64 9.42 -13.72
CA ALA A 49 -4.35 10.85 -13.63
C ALA A 49 -4.35 11.56 -14.98
N PHE A 50 -3.82 10.91 -16.02
CA PHE A 50 -3.49 11.55 -17.30
C PHE A 50 -4.17 10.89 -18.50
N GLY A 51 -4.97 9.85 -18.29
CA GLY A 51 -5.70 9.17 -19.35
C GLY A 51 -6.82 10.03 -19.95
N GLU A 52 -7.26 9.66 -21.14
CA GLU A 52 -8.43 10.27 -21.77
C GLU A 52 -9.67 10.12 -20.86
N GLY A 53 -10.42 11.21 -20.70
CA GLY A 53 -11.58 11.25 -19.81
C GLY A 53 -11.25 11.38 -18.32
N ALA A 54 -10.00 11.72 -17.96
CA ALA A 54 -9.64 12.03 -16.58
C ALA A 54 -10.48 13.19 -16.02
N ASP A 55 -10.95 13.01 -14.79
CA ASP A 55 -11.85 13.87 -14.05
C ASP A 55 -11.39 13.99 -12.59
N GLN A 56 -12.10 14.75 -11.77
CA GLN A 56 -11.73 14.95 -10.37
C GLN A 56 -11.64 13.64 -9.57
N ALA A 57 -12.53 12.69 -9.83
CA ALA A 57 -12.59 11.42 -9.10
C ALA A 57 -11.41 10.50 -9.45
N SER A 58 -11.12 10.36 -10.74
CA SER A 58 -9.98 9.57 -11.23
C SER A 58 -8.63 10.17 -10.83
N ILE A 59 -8.49 11.49 -10.85
CA ILE A 59 -7.28 12.18 -10.35
C ILE A 59 -7.12 11.97 -8.85
N LYS A 60 -8.19 12.04 -8.05
CA LYS A 60 -8.14 11.72 -6.61
C LYS A 60 -7.70 10.26 -6.40
N ALA A 61 -8.28 9.31 -7.14
CA ALA A 61 -7.91 7.89 -7.06
C ALA A 61 -6.44 7.66 -7.45
N ALA A 62 -5.94 8.37 -8.47
CA ALA A 62 -4.53 8.34 -8.87
C ALA A 62 -3.62 8.84 -7.74
N ALA A 63 -3.89 10.03 -7.20
CA ALA A 63 -3.09 10.63 -6.14
C ALA A 63 -2.98 9.71 -4.91
N LEU A 64 -4.09 9.10 -4.50
CA LEU A 64 -4.12 8.14 -3.40
C LEU A 64 -3.37 6.84 -3.72
N SER A 65 -3.47 6.33 -4.96
CA SER A 65 -2.73 5.14 -5.42
C SER A 65 -1.21 5.37 -5.49
N LEU A 66 -0.79 6.60 -5.79
CA LEU A 66 0.63 6.97 -5.86
C LEU A 66 1.32 6.92 -4.49
N LEU A 67 0.60 7.16 -3.39
CA LEU A 67 1.14 7.02 -2.03
C LEU A 67 1.76 5.63 -1.82
N PHE A 68 1.03 4.60 -2.24
CA PHE A 68 1.46 3.20 -2.13
C PHE A 68 2.53 2.86 -3.16
N SER A 69 2.33 3.27 -4.42
CA SER A 69 3.26 3.01 -5.52
C SER A 69 4.66 3.54 -5.21
N PHE A 70 4.74 4.78 -4.73
CA PHE A 70 6.00 5.40 -4.32
C PHE A 70 6.58 4.74 -3.08
N THR A 71 5.76 4.28 -2.12
CA THR A 71 6.25 3.51 -0.96
C THR A 71 7.05 2.29 -1.42
N TYR A 72 6.49 1.46 -2.32
CA TYR A 72 7.15 0.23 -2.78
C TYR A 72 8.40 0.53 -3.62
N LEU A 73 8.30 1.46 -4.57
CA LEU A 73 9.46 1.86 -5.37
C LEU A 73 10.59 2.38 -4.47
N TRP A 74 10.26 3.15 -3.44
CA TRP A 74 11.26 3.65 -2.48
C TRP A 74 11.88 2.51 -1.66
N VAL A 75 11.10 1.53 -1.21
CA VAL A 75 11.67 0.32 -0.57
C VAL A 75 12.68 -0.34 -1.50
N ALA A 76 12.33 -0.58 -2.77
CA ALA A 76 13.26 -1.17 -3.73
C ALA A 76 14.53 -0.33 -3.91
N PHE A 77 14.42 0.98 -4.14
CA PHE A 77 15.58 1.85 -4.31
C PHE A 77 16.45 1.91 -3.06
N ASN A 78 15.88 1.94 -1.86
CA ASN A 78 16.66 1.89 -0.62
C ASN A 78 17.46 0.59 -0.50
N ARG A 79 16.91 -0.55 -0.95
CA ARG A 79 17.63 -1.83 -0.93
C ARG A 79 18.72 -1.91 -1.99
N LEU A 80 18.47 -1.39 -3.18
CA LEU A 80 19.47 -1.37 -4.26
C LEU A 80 20.64 -0.43 -3.98
N THR A 81 20.38 0.71 -3.33
CA THR A 81 21.40 1.74 -3.05
C THR A 81 22.08 1.58 -1.68
N GLY A 82 21.53 0.75 -0.80
CA GLY A 82 21.97 0.68 0.60
C GLY A 82 21.54 1.87 1.46
N ALA A 83 20.60 2.70 0.98
CA ALA A 83 20.08 3.82 1.77
C ALA A 83 19.39 3.34 3.05
N ASP A 84 19.50 4.16 4.10
CA ASP A 84 19.16 3.78 5.46
C ASP A 84 17.63 3.73 5.75
N GLY A 85 16.80 4.21 4.83
CA GLY A 85 15.34 4.19 4.91
C GLY A 85 14.67 5.32 5.69
N ARG A 86 15.41 6.27 6.29
CA ARG A 86 14.77 7.35 7.10
C ARG A 86 13.85 8.25 6.28
N GLY A 87 14.24 8.56 5.03
CA GLY A 87 13.41 9.34 4.11
C GLY A 87 12.05 8.66 3.84
N LEU A 88 12.08 7.35 3.59
CA LEU A 88 10.87 6.56 3.46
C LEU A 88 10.03 6.59 4.75
N GLY A 89 10.65 6.50 5.92
CA GLY A 89 9.93 6.61 7.19
C GLY A 89 9.14 7.92 7.33
N TRP A 90 9.72 9.06 6.97
CA TRP A 90 9.01 10.35 6.96
C TRP A 90 7.90 10.40 5.92
N PHE A 91 8.14 9.85 4.72
CA PHE A 91 7.08 9.70 3.73
C PHE A 91 5.94 8.82 4.24
N SER A 92 6.25 7.74 4.99
CA SER A 92 5.22 6.90 5.61
C SER A 92 4.36 7.65 6.62
N LEU A 93 4.90 8.62 7.36
CA LEU A 93 4.09 9.48 8.23
C LEU A 93 3.11 10.33 7.41
N PHE A 94 3.57 10.91 6.30
CA PHE A 94 2.69 11.66 5.39
C PHE A 94 1.54 10.79 4.86
N VAL A 95 1.84 9.55 4.44
CA VAL A 95 0.82 8.59 4.01
C VAL A 95 -0.15 8.27 5.15
N ALA A 96 0.36 7.98 6.35
CA ALA A 96 -0.45 7.65 7.51
C ALA A 96 -1.43 8.76 7.87
N LEU A 97 -0.95 10.01 7.93
CA LEU A 97 -1.78 11.18 8.21
C LEU A 97 -2.81 11.45 7.11
N THR A 98 -2.44 11.24 5.84
CA THR A 98 -3.36 11.40 4.70
C THR A 98 -4.45 10.33 4.69
N ALA A 99 -4.13 9.11 5.10
CA ALA A 99 -5.08 8.00 5.14
C ALA A 99 -6.19 8.18 6.19
N VAL A 100 -5.95 8.95 7.27
CA VAL A 100 -6.95 9.21 8.32
C VAL A 100 -8.21 9.91 7.79
N PRO A 101 -8.13 11.12 7.18
CA PRO A 101 -9.32 11.77 6.62
C PRO A 101 -9.95 10.94 5.50
N VAL A 102 -9.17 10.24 4.69
CA VAL A 102 -9.72 9.35 3.65
C VAL A 102 -10.55 8.22 4.25
N ALA A 103 -10.09 7.62 5.36
CA ALA A 103 -10.86 6.62 6.09
C ALA A 103 -12.15 7.21 6.66
N ILE A 104 -12.08 8.38 7.30
CA ILE A 104 -13.24 9.07 7.88
C ILE A 104 -14.28 9.39 6.80
N ASP A 105 -13.85 10.00 5.70
CA ASP A 105 -14.72 10.36 4.58
C ASP A 105 -15.41 9.10 4.04
N THR A 106 -14.65 8.04 3.76
CA THR A 106 -15.17 6.78 3.20
C THR A 106 -16.18 6.12 4.14
N LEU A 107 -15.89 6.07 5.45
CA LEU A 107 -16.79 5.49 6.45
C LEU A 107 -18.04 6.33 6.68
N SER A 108 -17.94 7.66 6.60
CA SER A 108 -19.07 8.57 6.86
C SER A 108 -20.18 8.48 5.82
N ILE A 109 -19.84 8.09 4.59
CA ILE A 109 -20.77 7.92 3.47
C ILE A 109 -21.00 6.44 3.13
N ALA A 110 -20.47 5.51 3.93
CA ALA A 110 -20.52 4.09 3.64
C ALA A 110 -21.96 3.56 3.67
N SER A 111 -22.39 2.98 2.56
CA SER A 111 -23.75 2.44 2.39
C SER A 111 -23.78 0.95 2.08
N SER A 112 -22.66 0.41 1.60
CA SER A 112 -22.47 -1.01 1.28
C SER A 112 -21.39 -1.66 2.15
N LEU A 113 -21.40 -3.00 2.25
CA LEU A 113 -20.34 -3.75 2.92
C LEU A 113 -18.95 -3.45 2.33
N TRP A 114 -18.89 -3.18 1.02
CA TRP A 114 -17.66 -2.82 0.34
C TRP A 114 -17.15 -1.45 0.78
N ASP A 115 -18.02 -0.45 0.93
CA ASP A 115 -17.63 0.89 1.40
C ASP A 115 -17.10 0.82 2.84
N TRP A 116 -17.78 0.09 3.72
CA TRP A 116 -17.35 -0.14 5.10
C TRP A 116 -15.99 -0.84 5.14
N TRP A 117 -15.80 -1.87 4.31
CA TRP A 117 -14.53 -2.58 4.20
C TRP A 117 -13.41 -1.69 3.67
N LEU A 118 -13.67 -0.85 2.66
CA LEU A 118 -12.67 0.05 2.09
C LEU A 118 -12.27 1.14 3.09
N GLY A 119 -13.24 1.72 3.80
CA GLY A 119 -12.98 2.68 4.87
C GLY A 119 -12.16 2.09 6.02
N ALA A 120 -12.50 0.86 6.44
CA ALA A 120 -11.72 0.12 7.44
C ALA A 120 -10.31 -0.22 6.94
N SER A 121 -10.16 -0.52 5.64
CA SER A 121 -8.85 -0.76 5.02
C SER A 121 -7.98 0.49 5.03
N TRP A 122 -8.54 1.66 4.74
CA TRP A 122 -7.82 2.94 4.85
C TRP A 122 -7.34 3.23 6.28
N ALA A 123 -8.18 2.95 7.29
CA ALA A 123 -7.78 3.07 8.69
C ALA A 123 -6.66 2.07 9.06
N ALA A 124 -6.75 0.83 8.58
CA ALA A 124 -5.72 -0.18 8.78
C ALA A 124 -4.39 0.21 8.12
N TRP A 125 -4.43 0.71 6.89
CA TRP A 125 -3.25 1.22 6.18
C TRP A 125 -2.66 2.44 6.89
N SER A 126 -3.48 3.37 7.41
CA SER A 126 -2.97 4.47 8.23
C SER A 126 -2.09 3.96 9.39
N LEU A 127 -2.55 2.93 10.10
CA LEU A 127 -1.81 2.32 11.19
C LEU A 127 -0.52 1.63 10.73
N LEU A 128 -0.55 0.86 9.63
CA LEU A 128 0.64 0.18 9.12
C LEU A 128 1.71 1.18 8.66
N TRP A 129 1.32 2.24 7.97
CA TRP A 129 2.26 3.29 7.56
C TRP A 129 2.80 4.09 8.74
N LEU A 130 2.01 4.29 9.80
CA LEU A 130 2.52 4.82 11.06
C LEU A 130 3.59 3.90 11.67
N LEU A 131 3.38 2.58 11.67
CA LEU A 131 4.39 1.62 12.13
C LEU A 131 5.67 1.69 11.28
N PHE A 132 5.58 1.88 9.96
CA PHE A 132 6.75 2.11 9.11
C PHE A 132 7.49 3.40 9.48
N PHE A 133 6.79 4.48 9.80
CA PHE A 133 7.42 5.69 10.33
C PHE A 133 8.17 5.43 11.64
N LEU A 134 7.51 4.77 12.61
CA LEU A 134 8.13 4.43 13.89
C LEU A 134 9.37 3.55 13.71
N LEU A 135 9.31 2.58 12.79
CA LEU A 135 10.40 1.66 12.49
C LEU A 135 11.57 2.35 11.77
N LEU A 136 11.30 3.07 10.69
CA LEU A 136 12.32 3.56 9.75
C LEU A 136 12.88 4.93 10.14
N ALA A 137 12.01 5.88 10.51
CA ALA A 137 12.43 7.24 10.89
C ALA A 137 12.82 7.30 12.36
N LEU A 138 11.96 6.79 13.26
CA LEU A 138 12.21 6.86 14.72
C LEU A 138 13.01 5.69 15.29
N ARG A 139 13.34 4.69 14.46
CA ARG A 139 14.15 3.51 14.86
C ARG A 139 13.60 2.77 16.08
N LYS A 140 12.27 2.77 16.26
CA LYS A 140 11.61 2.04 17.34
C LYS A 140 11.66 0.53 17.05
N PRO A 141 11.78 -0.34 18.08
CA PRO A 141 11.93 -1.78 17.92
C PRO A 141 10.59 -2.49 17.64
N VAL A 142 9.83 -2.01 16.65
CA VAL A 142 8.48 -2.49 16.30
C VAL A 142 8.47 -3.39 15.04
N ALA A 143 9.62 -3.88 14.61
CA ALA A 143 9.78 -4.63 13.35
C ALA A 143 8.86 -5.85 13.26
N ARG A 144 8.77 -6.68 14.32
CA ARG A 144 7.93 -7.89 14.34
C ARG A 144 6.44 -7.56 14.24
N LEU A 145 5.99 -6.53 14.97
CA LEU A 145 4.60 -6.07 14.92
C LEU A 145 4.26 -5.52 13.52
N THR A 146 5.14 -4.69 12.97
CA THR A 146 5.00 -4.11 11.64
C THR A 146 4.93 -5.19 10.57
N ALA A 147 5.78 -6.20 10.66
CA ALA A 147 5.80 -7.33 9.75
C ALA A 147 4.52 -8.18 9.82
N ALA A 148 4.05 -8.52 11.04
CA ALA A 148 2.81 -9.25 11.23
C ALA A 148 1.61 -8.47 10.68
N MET A 149 1.57 -7.15 10.90
CA MET A 149 0.53 -6.28 10.38
C MET A 149 0.59 -6.19 8.85
N ALA A 150 1.77 -6.06 8.25
CA ALA A 150 1.95 -6.06 6.80
C ALA A 150 1.44 -7.37 6.17
N ILE A 151 1.75 -8.53 6.78
CA ILE A 151 1.26 -9.83 6.29
C ILE A 151 -0.27 -9.90 6.41
N GLY A 152 -0.82 -9.60 7.59
CA GLY A 152 -2.27 -9.65 7.82
C GLY A 152 -3.04 -8.73 6.90
N GLN A 153 -2.60 -7.48 6.75
CA GLN A 153 -3.20 -6.53 5.81
C GLN A 153 -2.97 -6.94 4.36
N GLY A 154 -1.80 -7.48 4.02
CA GLY A 154 -1.54 -7.99 2.66
C GLY A 154 -2.54 -9.08 2.25
N VAL A 155 -2.94 -9.95 3.17
CA VAL A 155 -3.99 -10.96 2.92
C VAL A 155 -5.38 -10.31 2.86
N LEU A 156 -5.77 -9.59 3.91
CA LEU A 156 -7.16 -9.16 4.15
C LEU A 156 -7.56 -7.91 3.38
N THR A 157 -6.61 -7.03 3.08
CA THR A 157 -6.83 -5.72 2.43
C THR A 157 -6.32 -5.66 0.98
N GLY A 158 -5.50 -6.63 0.56
CA GLY A 158 -4.91 -6.67 -0.78
C GLY A 158 -5.24 -7.94 -1.57
N TRP A 159 -4.70 -9.08 -1.17
CA TRP A 159 -4.73 -10.31 -1.97
C TRP A 159 -6.14 -10.85 -2.18
N LEU A 160 -6.86 -11.16 -1.09
CA LEU A 160 -8.23 -11.68 -1.18
C LEU A 160 -9.21 -10.74 -1.90
N PRO A 161 -9.34 -9.45 -1.51
CA PRO A 161 -10.25 -8.53 -2.19
C PRO A 161 -9.84 -8.28 -3.65
N GLY A 162 -8.54 -8.19 -3.93
CA GLY A 162 -8.02 -8.05 -5.29
C GLY A 162 -8.42 -9.23 -6.18
N TYR A 163 -8.25 -10.45 -5.67
CA TYR A 163 -8.67 -11.67 -6.37
C TYR A 163 -10.20 -11.72 -6.58
N MET A 164 -10.99 -11.36 -5.57
CA MET A 164 -12.46 -11.36 -5.65
C MET A 164 -12.98 -10.33 -6.66
N LEU A 165 -12.37 -9.14 -6.74
CA LEU A 165 -12.67 -8.13 -7.76
C LEU A 165 -12.31 -8.60 -9.17
N LEU A 166 -11.19 -9.31 -9.34
CA LEU A 166 -10.74 -9.83 -10.63
C LEU A 166 -11.63 -10.96 -11.15
N THR A 167 -12.15 -11.79 -10.25
CA THR A 167 -13.10 -12.87 -10.59
C THR A 167 -14.54 -12.39 -10.71
N GLY A 168 -14.83 -11.14 -10.34
CA GLY A 168 -16.19 -10.58 -10.34
C GLY A 168 -17.09 -11.12 -9.22
N ALA A 169 -16.50 -11.80 -8.23
CA ALA A 169 -17.20 -12.27 -7.04
C ALA A 169 -17.73 -11.11 -6.18
N ILE A 170 -17.07 -9.95 -6.26
CA ILE A 170 -17.51 -8.67 -5.70
C ILE A 170 -17.35 -7.57 -6.76
N ARG A 171 -18.19 -6.54 -6.71
CA ARG A 171 -18.23 -5.44 -7.69
C ARG A 171 -18.02 -4.10 -7.02
#